data_AF-A0A915I453-F1
#
_entry.id   AF-A0A915I453-F1
#
_cell.length_a   1.000
_cell.length_b   1.000
_cell.length_c   1.000
_cell.angle_alpha   90.00
_cell.angle_beta   90.00
_cell.angle_gamma   90.00
#
_symmetry.space_group_name_H-M   'P 1'
#
loop_
_entity.id
_entity.type
_entity.pdbx_description
1 polymer ?
#
loop_
_entity_poly.entity_id
_entity_poly.type
_entity_poly.pdbx_seq_one_letter_code
_entity_poly.pdbx_strand_id
1 'polypeptide(L)' 'MVENVGATFKFTISNGKSTKVWIIDCSKFPVVVQESSGKSDCEIIIGDDNMVDMALGKISADKRDDVDSKK' A
#
# COMPACT_ATOMS: atom_id res chain seq x y z
N MET A 1 -6.03 -7.20 15.87
CA MET A 1 -4.64 -6.79 16.20
C MET A 1 -3.73 -7.19 15.05
N VAL A 2 -2.60 -6.48 14.85
CA VAL A 2 -1.62 -6.80 13.80
C VAL A 2 -1.11 -8.25 13.88
N GLU A 3 -1.08 -8.81 15.09
CA GLU A 3 -0.72 -10.22 15.36
C GLU A 3 -1.55 -11.24 14.57
N ASN A 4 -2.76 -10.88 14.13
CA ASN A 4 -3.61 -11.75 13.32
C ASN A 4 -3.32 -11.67 11.81
N VAL A 5 -2.44 -10.77 11.38
CA VAL A 5 -2.11 -10.56 9.96
C VAL A 5 -1.05 -11.56 9.50
N GLY A 6 0.04 -11.70 10.25
CA GLY A 6 1.02 -12.78 10.05
C GLY A 6 1.76 -12.76 8.69
N ALA A 7 1.78 -11.63 7.98
CA ALA A 7 2.24 -11.52 6.60
C ALA A 7 3.11 -10.30 6.35
N THR A 8 3.83 -10.32 5.22
CA THR A 8 4.65 -9.23 4.72
C THR A 8 3.98 -8.55 3.52
N PHE A 9 3.96 -7.21 3.53
CA PHE A 9 3.38 -6.40 2.46
C PHE A 9 4.45 -5.57 1.78
N LYS A 10 4.43 -5.55 0.46
CA LYS A 10 5.22 -4.62 -0.36
C LYS A 10 4.33 -3.50 -0.87
N PHE A 11 4.66 -2.28 -0.50
CA PHE A 11 4.00 -1.08 -1.00
C PHE A 11 4.88 -0.44 -2.07
N THR A 12 4.40 -0.46 -3.31
CA THR A 12 5.00 0.27 -4.44
C THR A 12 4.18 1.53 -4.66
N ILE A 13 4.71 2.68 -4.23
CA ILE A 13 4.02 3.97 -4.33
C ILE A 13 4.66 4.81 -5.43
N SER A 14 3.84 5.37 -6.32
CA SER A 14 4.31 6.19 -7.42
C SER A 14 3.44 7.43 -7.66
N ASN A 15 4.06 8.51 -8.12
CA ASN A 15 3.36 9.71 -8.63
C ASN A 15 3.61 9.91 -10.14
N GLY A 16 4.06 8.86 -10.85
CA GLY A 16 4.42 8.92 -12.27
C GLY A 16 5.79 9.55 -12.57
N LYS A 17 6.40 10.28 -11.63
CA LYS A 17 7.77 10.85 -11.75
C LYS A 17 8.79 10.08 -10.93
N SER A 18 8.39 9.61 -9.75
CA SER A 18 9.20 8.86 -8.82
C SER A 18 8.42 7.67 -8.28
N THR A 19 9.13 6.58 -8.00
CA THR A 19 8.58 5.38 -7.38
C THR A 19 9.43 5.04 -6.16
N LYS A 20 8.77 4.75 -5.05
CA LYS A 20 9.40 4.25 -3.82
C LYS A 20 8.74 2.94 -3.41
N VAL A 21 9.54 2.06 -2.81
CA VAL A 21 9.10 0.72 -2.44
C VAL A 21 9.44 0.47 -0.98
N TRP A 22 8.43 0.07 -0.21
CA TRP A 22 8.58 -0.28 1.20
C TRP A 22 8.10 -1.70 1.45
N ILE A 23 8.78 -2.39 2.36
CA ILE A 23 8.31 -3.63 2.97
C ILE A 23 7.81 -3.30 4.37
N ILE A 24 6.58 -3.74 4.65
CA ILE A 24 5.97 -3.74 5.98
C ILE A 24 5.85 -5.20 6.42
N ASP A 25 6.64 -5.57 7.42
CA ASP A 25 6.61 -6.91 8.01
C ASP A 25 5.70 -6.93 9.24
N CYS A 26 4.51 -7.49 9.06
CA CYS A 26 3.51 -7.73 10.10
C CYS A 26 3.53 -9.19 10.59
N SER A 27 4.50 -10.00 10.16
CA SER A 27 4.59 -11.42 10.57
C SER A 27 5.05 -11.59 12.02
N LYS A 28 5.68 -10.55 12.58
CA LYS A 28 6.25 -10.54 13.93
C LYS A 28 6.02 -9.18 14.58
N PHE A 29 6.13 -9.15 15.90
CA PHE A 29 6.12 -7.92 16.68
C PHE A 29 7.51 -7.66 17.28
N PRO A 30 8.03 -6.41 17.25
CA PRO A 30 7.42 -5.21 16.67
C PRO A 30 7.36 -5.26 15.13
N VAL A 31 6.38 -4.55 14.55
CA VAL A 31 6.29 -4.37 13.10
C VAL A 31 7.53 -3.66 12.59
N VAL A 32 8.09 -4.14 11.48
CA VAL A 32 9.25 -3.52 10.83
C VAL A 32 8.82 -2.88 9.52
N VAL A 33 9.25 -1.65 9.29
CA VAL A 33 9.05 -0.92 8.03
C VAL A 33 10.41 -0.52 7.48
N GLN A 34 10.69 -0.86 6.21
CA GLN A 34 11.96 -0.56 5.57
C GLN A 34 11.79 -0.25 4.08
N GLU A 35 12.59 0.67 3.55
CA GLU A 35 12.70 0.91 2.10
C GLU A 35 13.50 -0.25 1.49
N SER A 36 12.80 -1.15 0.78
CA SER A 36 13.37 -2.39 0.25
C SER A 36 12.47 -2.95 -0.86
N SER A 37 13.06 -3.62 -1.83
CA SER A 37 12.36 -4.33 -2.92
C SER A 37 12.32 -5.85 -2.68
N GLY A 38 12.38 -6.29 -1.43
CA GLY A 38 12.38 -7.70 -1.04
C GLY A 38 11.11 -8.46 -1.42
N LYS A 39 11.13 -9.77 -1.19
CA LYS A 39 9.95 -10.64 -1.36
C LYS A 39 8.87 -10.24 -0.33
N SER A 40 7.62 -10.31 -0.75
CA SER A 40 6.46 -10.14 0.12
C SER A 40 5.41 -11.22 -0.15
N ASP A 41 4.48 -11.37 0.79
CA ASP A 41 3.30 -12.24 0.63
C ASP A 41 2.21 -11.54 -0.19
N CYS A 42 2.14 -10.20 -0.10
CA CYS A 42 1.23 -9.36 -0.85
C CYS A 42 1.97 -8.13 -1.41
N GLU A 43 1.61 -7.70 -2.63
CA GLU A 43 2.07 -6.44 -3.21
C GLU A 43 0.88 -5.52 -3.46
N ILE A 44 1.01 -4.29 -2.99
CA ILE A 44 0.05 -3.20 -3.16
C ILE A 44 0.74 -2.13 -3.99
N ILE A 45 0.19 -1.84 -5.17
CA ILE A 45 0.66 -0.78 -6.05
C ILE A 45 -0.38 0.34 -6.00
N ILE A 46 0.04 1.53 -5.60
CA ILE A 46 -0.88 2.65 -5.34
C ILE A 46 -0.25 3.98 -5.73
N GLY A 47 -1.08 4.93 -6.16
CA GLY A 47 -0.65 6.31 -6.39
C GLY A 47 -0.29 7.01 -5.07
N ASP A 48 0.65 7.96 -5.10
CA ASP A 48 1.09 8.71 -3.91
C ASP A 48 -0.07 9.41 -3.20
N ASP A 49 -0.86 10.20 -3.92
CA ASP A 49 -2.04 10.89 -3.39
C ASP A 49 -3.08 9.91 -2.83
N ASN A 50 -3.34 8.82 -3.57
CA ASN A 50 -4.29 7.78 -3.15
C ASN A 50 -3.82 7.06 -1.89
N MET A 51 -2.51 6.84 -1.72
CA MET A 51 -1.98 6.23 -0.49
C MET A 51 -2.24 7.15 0.71
N VAL A 52 -1.97 8.45 0.57
CA VAL A 52 -2.23 9.44 1.63
C VAL A 52 -3.72 9.48 1.96
N ASP A 53 -4.58 9.60 0.97
CA ASP A 53 -6.02 9.68 1.19
C ASP A 53 -6.60 8.39 1.76
N MET A 54 -6.08 7.22 1.36
CA MET A 54 -6.48 5.93 1.93
C MET A 54 -6.01 5.79 3.38
N ALA A 55 -4.77 6.18 3.68
CA ALA A 55 -4.23 6.14 5.03
C ALA A 55 -4.95 7.11 5.99
N LEU A 56 -5.45 8.23 5.47
CA LEU A 56 -6.29 9.19 6.20
C LEU A 56 -7.78 8.77 6.26
N GLY A 57 -8.16 7.67 5.60
CA GLY A 57 -9.54 7.17 5.57
C GLY A 57 -10.49 8.01 4.72
N LYS A 58 -9.99 8.86 3.82
CA LYS A 58 -10.81 9.68 2.90
C LYS A 58 -11.33 8.89 1.71
N ILE A 59 -10.56 7.90 1.27
CA ILE A 59 -10.98 6.93 0.25
C ILE A 59 -10.96 5.52 0.84
N SER A 60 -11.87 4.67 0.39
CA SER A 60 -11.87 3.25 0.74
C SER A 60 -11.08 2.47 -0.29
N ALA A 61 -10.40 1.40 0.13
CA ALA A 61 -9.50 0.61 -0.72
C ALA A 61 -10.22 -0.13 -1.87
N ASP A 62 -11.53 -0.30 -1.77
CA ASP A 62 -12.40 -0.98 -2.73
C ASP A 62 -13.04 -0.03 -3.76
N LYS A 63 -12.89 1.29 -3.59
CA LYS A 63 -13.37 2.24 -4.59
C LYS A 63 -12.59 2.04 -5.88
N ARG A 64 -13.30 1.63 -6.93
CA ARG A 64 -12.84 1.84 -8.30
C ARG A 64 -12.92 3.32 -8.59
N ASP A 65 -11.86 3.90 -9.14
CA ASP A 65 -11.98 5.15 -9.86
C ASP A 65 -13.00 4.89 -10.98
N ASP A 66 -14.20 5.49 -10.85
CA ASP A 66 -15.14 5.55 -11.95
C ASP A 66 -14.42 6.31 -13.07
N VAL A 67 -13.87 5.56 -14.03
CA VAL A 67 -13.42 6.11 -15.30
C VAL A 67 -14.66 6.71 -15.94
N ASP A 68 -14.85 8.01 -15.69
CA ASP A 68 -15.66 8.98 -16.40
C ASP A 68 -16.64 8.31 -17.37
N SER A 69 -17.82 7.93 -16.87
CA SER A 69 -18.95 7.53 -17.71
C SER A 69 -19.47 8.74 -18.47
N LYS A 70 -18.67 9.27 -19.41
CA LYS A 70 -19.16 10.12 -20.48
C LYS A 70 -19.71 9.21 -21.58
N LYS A 71 -21.01 8.99 -21.54
CA LYS A 71 -21.81 8.56 -22.69
C LYS A 71 -22.67 9.72 -23.13
#